data_AF-A0A397W291-F1
#
_entry.id   AF-A0A397W291-F1
#
_cell.length_a   1.000
_cell.length_b   1.000
_cell.length_c   1.000
_cell.angle_alpha   90.00
_cell.angle_beta   90.00
_cell.angle_gamma   90.00
#
_symmetry.space_group_name_H-M   'P 1'
#
loop_
_entity.id
_entity.type
_entity.pdbx_description
1 polymer ?
#
loop_
_entity_poly.entity_id
_entity_poly.type
_entity_poly.pdbx_seq_one_letter_code
_entity_poly.pdbx_strand_id
1 'polypeptide(L)'
;MEERDNILSSSSSLNYDSIAKLDIKSLKSIAINHAEEFIKDFSTLDNLIGFKQLVEDFEVELPEEILIKALKLLGDASSFEYQSEKTMIRLEVHLRTWMATLERVYYSPIVLGSEIREQLYKHLSDFVNFHHKMTNAFKEGIGNSFKSKACVMMKHA
;
A
#
# COMPACT_ATOMS: atom_id res chain seq x y z
N MET A 1 67.25 19.04 -18.76
CA MET A 1 66.92 17.63 -18.47
C MET A 1 66.17 17.62 -17.14
N GLU A 2 64.85 17.50 -17.27
CA GLU A 2 63.86 16.99 -16.29
C GLU A 2 63.69 17.68 -14.93
N GLU A 3 62.78 18.66 -14.94
CA GLU A 3 61.50 18.66 -14.21
C GLU A 3 61.19 17.41 -13.36
N ARG A 4 60.84 17.62 -12.08
CA ARG A 4 59.87 16.76 -11.37
C ARG A 4 59.03 17.60 -10.41
N ASP A 5 57.84 17.92 -10.88
CA ASP A 5 56.74 18.46 -10.11
C ASP A 5 56.35 17.50 -8.97
N ASN A 6 56.28 18.06 -7.77
CA ASN A 6 55.72 17.39 -6.60
C ASN A 6 54.20 17.42 -6.76
N ILE A 7 53.64 16.42 -7.43
CA ILE A 7 52.19 16.23 -7.52
C ILE A 7 51.69 15.84 -6.13
N LEU A 8 51.15 16.82 -5.41
CA LEU A 8 50.26 16.61 -4.28
C LEU A 8 49.03 15.85 -4.81
N SER A 9 49.04 14.53 -4.69
CA SER A 9 47.83 13.73 -4.86
C SER A 9 46.91 14.01 -3.68
N SER A 10 46.11 15.06 -3.79
CA SER A 10 44.90 15.25 -2.99
C SER A 10 43.90 14.18 -3.43
N SER A 11 44.05 12.97 -2.91
CA SER A 11 42.98 11.99 -2.96
C SER A 11 41.84 12.53 -2.10
N SER A 12 40.80 13.05 -2.74
CA SER A 12 39.52 13.31 -2.10
C SER A 12 39.03 12.00 -1.49
N SER A 13 39.21 11.84 -0.19
CA SER A 13 38.58 10.75 0.55
C SER A 13 37.08 11.04 0.55
N LEU A 14 36.39 10.55 -0.48
CA LEU A 14 34.93 10.54 -0.51
C LEU A 14 34.49 9.72 0.71
N ASN A 15 33.85 10.40 1.66
CA ASN A 15 33.33 9.78 2.86
C ASN A 15 32.16 8.88 2.48
N TYR A 16 32.41 7.57 2.37
CA TYR A 16 31.41 6.56 2.01
C TYR A 16 30.17 6.63 2.92
N ASP A 17 30.33 6.98 4.20
CA ASP A 17 29.21 7.15 5.14
C ASP A 17 28.30 8.32 4.74
N SER A 18 28.87 9.39 4.20
CA SER A 18 28.09 10.55 3.73
C SER A 18 27.30 10.21 2.46
N ILE A 19 27.88 9.42 1.56
CA ILE A 19 27.23 8.97 0.32
C ILE A 19 26.06 8.03 0.67
N ALA A 20 26.30 7.03 1.52
CA ALA A 20 25.26 6.10 1.96
C ALA A 20 24.09 6.81 2.66
N LYS A 21 24.37 7.83 3.49
CA LYS A 21 23.31 8.64 4.13
C LYS A 21 22.50 9.46 3.13
N LEU A 22 23.12 9.98 2.08
CA LEU A 22 22.45 10.71 1.00
C LEU A 22 21.53 9.78 0.19
N ASP A 23 22.01 8.58 -0.13
CA ASP A 23 21.24 7.57 -0.86
C ASP A 23 20.01 7.12 -0.05
N ILE A 24 20.17 6.84 1.23
CA ILE A 24 19.05 6.47 2.13
C ILE A 24 18.03 7.61 2.23
N LYS A 25 18.49 8.86 2.39
CA LYS A 25 17.59 10.01 2.47
C LYS A 25 16.82 10.22 1.16
N SER A 26 17.48 10.03 0.03
CA SER A 26 16.87 10.11 -1.31
C SER A 26 15.80 9.04 -1.48
N LEU A 27 16.12 7.77 -1.17
CA LEU A 27 15.20 6.64 -1.25
C LEU A 27 13.97 6.83 -0.35
N LYS A 28 14.18 7.31 0.88
CA LYS A 28 13.08 7.62 1.81
C LYS A 28 12.15 8.70 1.24
N SER A 29 12.71 9.77 0.66
CA SER A 29 11.91 10.82 0.03
C SER A 29 11.10 10.30 -1.16
N ILE A 30 11.67 9.40 -1.96
CA ILE A 30 10.98 8.78 -3.11
C ILE A 30 9.79 7.95 -2.63
N ALA A 31 10.00 7.11 -1.61
CA ALA A 31 8.94 6.28 -1.06
C ALA A 31 7.78 7.11 -0.49
N ILE A 32 8.09 8.20 0.21
CA ILE A 32 7.08 9.14 0.73
C ILE A 32 6.29 9.77 -0.42
N ASN A 33 6.96 10.27 -1.45
CA ASN A 33 6.30 10.88 -2.61
C ASN A 33 5.38 9.87 -3.32
N HIS A 34 5.83 8.63 -3.52
CA HIS A 34 5.00 7.58 -4.10
C HIS A 34 3.78 7.25 -3.22
N ALA A 35 3.98 7.14 -1.90
CA ALA A 35 2.87 6.92 -0.98
C ALA A 35 1.83 8.04 -1.07
N GLU A 36 2.28 9.31 -1.10
CA GLU A 36 1.40 10.47 -1.27
C GLU A 36 0.63 10.47 -2.60
N GLU A 37 1.26 10.04 -3.69
CA GLU A 37 0.58 9.88 -4.99
C GLU A 37 -0.47 8.77 -4.95
N PHE A 38 -0.13 7.59 -4.40
CA PHE A 38 -1.06 6.46 -4.37
C PHE A 38 -2.31 6.75 -3.52
N ILE A 39 -2.16 7.39 -2.36
CA ILE A 39 -3.29 7.67 -1.45
C ILE A 39 -4.26 8.72 -2.00
N LYS A 40 -3.94 9.41 -3.12
CA LYS A 40 -4.88 10.35 -3.75
C LYS A 40 -6.11 9.64 -4.30
N ASP A 41 -5.95 8.40 -4.76
CA ASP A 41 -7.04 7.65 -5.37
C ASP A 41 -6.84 6.12 -5.26
N PHE A 42 -7.44 5.52 -4.24
CA PHE A 42 -7.50 4.06 -4.09
C PHE A 42 -8.58 3.38 -4.95
N SER A 43 -9.32 4.12 -5.79
CA SER A 43 -10.24 3.48 -6.74
C SER A 43 -9.51 2.75 -7.86
N THR A 44 -8.24 3.10 -8.10
CA THR A 44 -7.39 2.42 -9.09
C THR A 44 -6.64 1.24 -8.48
N LEU A 45 -6.59 0.14 -9.25
CA LEU A 45 -5.91 -1.08 -8.80
C LEU A 45 -4.39 -0.88 -8.66
N ASP A 46 -3.79 -0.08 -9.55
CA ASP A 46 -2.36 0.18 -9.55
C ASP A 46 -1.92 0.94 -8.29
N ASN A 47 -2.70 1.95 -7.86
CA ASN A 47 -2.42 2.66 -6.62
C ASN A 47 -2.56 1.75 -5.39
N LEU A 48 -3.57 0.87 -5.38
CA LEU A 48 -3.74 -0.12 -4.31
C LEU A 48 -2.56 -1.08 -4.20
N ILE A 49 -2.08 -1.60 -5.34
CA ILE A 49 -0.93 -2.52 -5.40
C ILE A 49 0.35 -1.80 -5.01
N GLY A 50 0.61 -0.61 -5.57
CA GLY A 50 1.81 0.17 -5.28
C GLY A 50 1.89 0.58 -3.82
N PHE A 51 0.78 1.06 -3.24
CA PHE A 51 0.75 1.39 -1.82
C PHE A 51 0.92 0.16 -0.93
N LYS A 52 0.29 -0.97 -1.28
CA LYS A 52 0.45 -2.23 -0.57
C LYS A 52 1.93 -2.64 -0.47
N GLN A 53 2.66 -2.57 -1.57
CA GLN A 53 4.09 -2.88 -1.60
C GLN A 53 4.89 -2.00 -0.62
N LEU A 54 4.58 -0.70 -0.54
CA LEU A 54 5.25 0.22 0.39
C LEU A 54 4.96 -0.09 1.85
N VAL A 55 3.72 -0.49 2.20
CA VAL A 55 3.37 -0.79 3.60
C VAL A 55 3.82 -2.17 4.05
N GLU A 56 3.96 -3.12 3.12
CA GLU A 56 4.50 -4.47 3.40
C GLU A 56 6.02 -4.49 3.53
N ASP A 57 6.72 -3.52 2.95
CA ASP A 57 8.15 -3.35 3.14
C ASP A 57 8.43 -2.56 4.44
N PHE A 58 8.79 -3.29 5.49
CA PHE A 58 9.06 -2.69 6.81
C PHE A 58 10.35 -1.86 6.85
N GLU A 59 11.25 -2.04 5.88
CA GLU A 59 12.45 -1.19 5.71
C GLU A 59 12.07 0.20 5.17
N VAL A 60 10.90 0.32 4.51
CA VAL A 60 10.36 1.61 4.07
C VAL A 60 9.69 2.32 5.25
N GLU A 61 10.36 3.33 5.77
CA GLU A 61 9.83 4.20 6.84
C GLU A 61 8.82 5.22 6.30
N LEU A 62 7.54 4.88 6.38
CA LEU A 62 6.44 5.80 6.08
C LEU A 62 6.08 6.67 7.30
N PRO A 63 5.82 7.98 7.11
CA PRO A 63 5.28 8.87 8.14
C PRO A 63 3.95 8.37 8.70
N GLU A 64 3.72 8.59 10.00
CA GLU A 64 2.50 8.19 10.70
C GLU A 64 1.26 8.84 10.08
N GLU A 65 1.37 10.10 9.64
CA GLU A 65 0.28 10.85 9.02
C GLU A 65 -0.19 10.21 7.72
N ILE A 66 0.75 9.67 6.92
CA ILE A 66 0.44 8.94 5.69
C ILE A 66 -0.27 7.63 6.03
N LEU A 67 0.25 6.86 6.99
CA LEU A 67 -0.35 5.59 7.41
C LEU A 67 -1.77 5.78 7.94
N ILE A 68 -1.99 6.76 8.82
CA ILE A 68 -3.32 7.06 9.37
C ILE A 68 -4.28 7.57 8.30
N LYS A 69 -3.82 8.44 7.40
CA LYS A 69 -4.63 8.93 6.29
C LYS A 69 -5.03 7.79 5.36
N ALA A 70 -4.09 6.95 4.96
CA ALA A 70 -4.34 5.77 4.13
C ALA A 70 -5.32 4.81 4.81
N LEU A 71 -5.13 4.55 6.11
CA LEU A 71 -5.99 3.66 6.88
C LEU A 71 -7.46 4.11 6.89
N LYS A 72 -7.70 5.43 7.01
CA LYS A 72 -9.03 6.03 6.93
C LYS A 72 -9.63 5.90 5.54
N LEU A 73 -8.86 6.22 4.50
CA LEU A 73 -9.31 6.15 3.11
C LEU A 73 -9.64 4.71 2.69
N LEU A 74 -8.83 3.74 3.09
CA LEU A 74 -9.06 2.33 2.83
C LEU A 74 -10.24 1.77 3.64
N GLY A 75 -10.59 2.37 4.78
CA GLY A 75 -11.80 2.01 5.51
C GLY A 75 -13.09 2.39 4.77
N ASP A 76 -13.05 3.40 3.91
CA ASP A 76 -14.25 3.90 3.25
C ASP A 76 -14.72 2.95 2.12
N ALA A 77 -15.76 2.19 2.43
CA ALA A 77 -16.39 1.25 1.50
C ALA A 77 -17.28 1.94 0.44
N SER A 78 -17.49 3.26 0.50
CA SER A 78 -18.35 4.00 -0.45
C SER A 78 -17.89 3.87 -1.90
N SER A 79 -16.60 3.63 -2.14
CA SER A 79 -16.00 3.42 -3.47
C SER A 79 -16.46 2.14 -4.19
N PHE A 80 -17.27 1.29 -3.55
CA PHE A 80 -17.78 0.03 -4.09
C PHE A 80 -19.28 0.12 -4.43
N GLU A 81 -19.63 0.94 -5.42
CA GLU A 81 -21.04 1.24 -5.78
C GLU A 81 -21.71 0.18 -6.69
N TYR A 82 -20.94 -0.66 -7.38
CA TYR A 82 -21.48 -1.62 -8.35
C TYR A 82 -20.70 -2.93 -8.35
N GLN A 83 -21.34 -4.00 -8.80
CA GLN A 83 -20.77 -5.36 -8.76
C GLN A 83 -20.30 -5.80 -10.15
N SER A 84 -19.03 -6.17 -10.27
CA SER A 84 -18.41 -6.72 -11.48
C SER A 84 -17.22 -7.60 -11.10
N GLU A 85 -16.73 -8.43 -12.02
CA GLU A 85 -15.49 -9.22 -11.81
C GLU A 85 -14.30 -8.33 -11.43
N LYS A 86 -14.16 -7.18 -12.11
CA LYS A 86 -13.12 -6.19 -11.79
C LYS A 86 -13.32 -5.59 -10.40
N THR A 87 -14.57 -5.37 -9.98
CA THR A 87 -14.86 -4.89 -8.63
C THR A 87 -14.49 -5.92 -7.57
N MET A 88 -14.67 -7.22 -7.85
CA MET A 88 -14.29 -8.30 -6.92
C MET A 88 -12.78 -8.37 -6.73
N ILE A 89 -12.01 -8.34 -7.82
CA ILE A 89 -10.54 -8.30 -7.77
C ILE A 89 -10.07 -7.07 -7.01
N ARG A 90 -10.65 -5.90 -7.30
CA ARG A 90 -10.32 -4.66 -6.59
C ARG A 90 -10.65 -4.75 -5.11
N LEU A 91 -11.82 -5.28 -4.74
CA LEU A 91 -12.22 -5.46 -3.34
C LEU A 91 -11.22 -6.32 -2.57
N GLU A 92 -10.79 -7.44 -3.16
CA GLU A 92 -9.82 -8.34 -2.53
C GLU A 92 -8.47 -7.65 -2.30
N VAL A 93 -7.95 -6.94 -3.30
CA VAL A 93 -6.71 -6.18 -3.16
C VAL A 93 -6.88 -5.06 -2.14
N HIS A 94 -7.99 -4.33 -2.18
CA HIS A 94 -8.31 -3.25 -1.24
C HIS A 94 -8.30 -3.73 0.21
N LEU A 95 -8.97 -4.85 0.50
CA LEU A 95 -8.99 -5.44 1.84
C LEU A 95 -7.59 -5.87 2.31
N ARG A 96 -6.78 -6.45 1.41
CA ARG A 96 -5.39 -6.82 1.72
C ARG A 96 -4.52 -5.59 1.99
N THR A 97 -4.65 -4.53 1.20
CA THR A 97 -3.95 -3.27 1.41
C THR A 97 -4.36 -2.63 2.74
N TRP A 98 -5.66 -2.67 3.07
CA TRP A 98 -6.17 -2.17 4.34
C TRP A 98 -5.61 -2.94 5.53
N MET A 99 -5.58 -4.28 5.44
CA MET A 99 -4.99 -5.14 6.47
C MET A 99 -3.49 -4.89 6.65
N ALA A 100 -2.72 -4.84 5.56
CA ALA A 100 -1.28 -4.55 5.62
C ALA A 100 -1.01 -3.16 6.24
N THR A 101 -1.87 -2.17 5.95
CA THR A 101 -1.77 -0.84 6.56
C THR A 101 -2.06 -0.89 8.07
N LEU A 102 -3.07 -1.66 8.50
CA LEU A 102 -3.35 -1.90 9.92
C LEU A 102 -2.17 -2.57 10.64
N GLU A 103 -1.59 -3.60 10.04
CA GLU A 103 -0.41 -4.28 10.57
C GLU A 103 0.76 -3.30 10.69
N ARG A 104 1.04 -2.51 9.66
CA ARG A 104 2.09 -1.50 9.69
C ARG A 104 1.88 -0.50 10.82
N VAL A 105 0.65 0.00 10.99
CA VAL A 105 0.28 0.89 12.11
C VAL A 105 0.49 0.22 13.46
N TYR A 106 0.14 -1.06 13.61
CA TYR A 106 0.29 -1.81 14.86
C TYR A 106 1.76 -2.04 15.24
N TYR A 107 2.64 -2.27 14.25
CA TYR A 107 4.08 -2.44 14.48
C TYR A 107 4.84 -1.11 14.61
N SER A 108 4.22 0.01 14.23
CA SER A 108 4.72 1.34 14.51
C SER A 108 4.34 1.78 15.94
N PRO A 109 5.06 2.74 16.55
CA PRO A 109 4.74 3.28 17.88
C PRO A 109 3.49 4.19 17.88
N ILE A 110 2.46 3.85 17.09
CA ILE A 110 1.25 4.63 16.87
C ILE A 110 0.13 4.11 17.77
N VAL A 111 -0.43 4.98 18.62
CA VAL A 111 -1.61 4.66 19.42
C VAL A 111 -2.85 5.22 18.73
N LEU A 112 -3.70 4.33 18.21
CA LEU A 112 -4.97 4.73 17.61
C LEU A 112 -5.95 5.24 18.67
N GLY A 113 -6.52 6.44 18.47
CA GLY A 113 -7.61 6.97 19.29
C GLY A 113 -8.90 6.15 19.17
N SER A 114 -9.80 6.26 20.17
CA SER A 114 -11.07 5.51 20.21
C SER A 114 -11.92 5.70 18.96
N GLU A 115 -12.07 6.94 18.52
CA GLU A 115 -12.83 7.31 17.33
C GLU A 115 -12.37 6.55 16.08
N ILE A 116 -11.06 6.46 15.84
CA ILE A 116 -10.51 5.73 14.68
C ILE A 116 -10.81 4.25 14.81
N ARG A 117 -10.67 3.66 16.01
CA ARG A 117 -10.96 2.25 16.22
C ARG A 117 -12.44 1.92 16.00
N GLU A 118 -13.35 2.76 16.50
CA GLU A 118 -14.79 2.60 16.29
C GLU A 118 -15.16 2.66 14.80
N GLN A 119 -14.57 3.61 14.05
CA GLN A 119 -14.74 3.69 12.60
C GLN A 119 -14.22 2.44 11.89
N LEU A 120 -13.05 1.89 12.28
CA LEU A 120 -12.52 0.65 11.71
C LEU A 120 -13.52 -0.52 11.87
N TYR A 121 -14.08 -0.70 13.07
CA TYR A 121 -15.06 -1.76 13.31
C TYR A 121 -16.34 -1.58 12.49
N LYS A 122 -16.81 -0.34 12.35
CA LYS A 122 -17.97 -0.02 11.51
C LYS A 122 -17.70 -0.38 10.04
N HIS A 123 -16.59 0.07 9.48
CA HIS A 123 -16.21 -0.22 8.09
C HIS A 123 -16.03 -1.71 7.82
N LEU A 124 -15.50 -2.48 8.79
CA LEU A 124 -15.40 -3.92 8.65
C LEU A 124 -16.78 -4.58 8.45
N SER A 125 -17.80 -4.10 9.17
CA SER A 125 -19.18 -4.55 8.96
C SER A 125 -19.70 -4.20 7.56
N ASP A 126 -19.35 -3.03 7.03
CA ASP A 126 -19.74 -2.60 5.68
C ASP A 126 -19.11 -3.50 4.60
N PHE A 127 -17.83 -3.85 4.75
CA PHE A 127 -17.16 -4.78 3.84
C PHE A 127 -17.74 -6.19 3.87
N VAL A 128 -18.08 -6.71 5.05
CA VAL A 128 -18.77 -8.02 5.17
C VAL A 128 -20.11 -8.00 4.43
N ASN A 129 -20.89 -6.93 4.61
CA ASN A 129 -22.16 -6.74 3.92
C ASN A 129 -21.98 -6.67 2.40
N PHE A 130 -20.99 -5.91 1.92
CA PHE A 130 -20.70 -5.79 0.49
C PHE A 130 -20.26 -7.13 -0.13
N HIS A 131 -19.34 -7.84 0.53
CA HIS A 131 -18.87 -9.16 0.10
C HIS A 131 -20.02 -10.16 0.00
N HIS A 132 -20.94 -10.17 0.98
CA HIS A 132 -22.10 -11.05 0.97
C HIS A 132 -23.03 -10.75 -0.22
N LYS A 133 -23.37 -9.47 -0.44
CA LYS A 133 -24.18 -9.03 -1.59
C LYS A 133 -23.55 -9.45 -2.92
N MET A 134 -22.24 -9.22 -3.07
CA MET A 134 -21.49 -9.59 -4.27
C MET A 134 -21.50 -11.11 -4.49
N THR A 135 -21.21 -11.89 -3.44
CA THR A 135 -21.22 -13.36 -3.48
C THR A 135 -22.57 -13.90 -3.93
N ASN A 136 -23.67 -13.35 -3.42
CA ASN A 136 -25.01 -13.79 -3.78
C ASN A 136 -25.37 -13.43 -5.22
N ALA A 137 -25.05 -12.22 -5.69
CA ALA A 137 -25.27 -11.84 -7.09
C ALA A 137 -24.52 -12.74 -8.08
N PHE A 138 -23.29 -13.16 -7.74
CA PHE A 138 -22.55 -14.14 -8.54
C PHE A 138 -23.20 -15.53 -8.54
N LYS A 139 -23.77 -15.95 -7.41
CA LYS A 139 -24.50 -17.23 -7.30
C LYS A 139 -25.83 -17.22 -8.06
N GLU A 140 -26.54 -16.09 -8.05
CA GLU A 140 -27.94 -16.00 -8.52
C GLU A 140 -28.10 -15.74 -10.03
N GLY A 141 -27.13 -15.17 -10.76
CA GLY A 141 -27.41 -14.82 -12.18
C GLY A 141 -26.26 -14.53 -13.13
N ILE A 142 -25.02 -14.43 -12.66
CA ILE A 142 -23.83 -14.18 -13.52
C ILE A 142 -23.10 -15.50 -13.85
N GLY A 143 -23.63 -16.65 -13.42
CA GLY A 143 -22.97 -17.95 -13.49
C GLY A 143 -22.93 -18.66 -14.86
N ASN A 144 -23.65 -18.20 -15.88
CA ASN A 144 -23.72 -18.94 -17.15
C ASN A 144 -22.63 -18.53 -18.15
N SER A 145 -22.05 -17.34 -18.01
CA SER A 145 -20.96 -16.84 -18.85
C SER A 145 -19.63 -16.62 -18.10
N PHE A 146 -19.62 -16.65 -16.76
CA PHE A 146 -18.44 -16.26 -15.96
C PHE A 146 -17.81 -17.39 -15.11
N LYS A 147 -18.37 -18.61 -15.14
CA LYS A 147 -17.86 -19.77 -14.36
C LYS A 147 -16.45 -20.23 -14.74
N SER A 148 -15.85 -19.77 -15.83
CA SER A 148 -14.59 -20.34 -16.34
C SER A 148 -13.30 -19.71 -15.80
N LYS A 149 -13.31 -18.58 -15.08
CA LYS A 149 -12.06 -17.91 -14.64
C LYS A 149 -11.90 -17.66 -13.14
N ALA A 150 -12.97 -17.43 -12.38
CA ALA A 150 -12.85 -17.13 -10.95
C ALA A 150 -12.51 -18.34 -10.06
N CYS A 151 -12.84 -19.57 -10.49
CA CYS A 151 -12.65 -20.78 -9.68
C CYS A 151 -11.16 -21.21 -9.55
N VAL A 152 -10.26 -20.68 -10.39
CA VAL A 152 -8.84 -21.04 -10.34
C VAL A 152 -8.08 -20.26 -9.26
N MET A 153 -8.47 -19.02 -8.97
CA MET A 153 -7.74 -18.16 -8.02
C MET A 153 -8.00 -18.49 -6.54
N MET A 154 -9.07 -19.21 -6.21
CA MET A 154 -9.35 -19.63 -4.81
C MET A 154 -8.73 -20.99 -4.44
N LYS A 155 -8.09 -21.71 -5.36
CA LYS A 155 -7.60 -23.08 -5.11
C LYS A 155 -6.10 -23.17 -4.77
N HIS A 156 -5.35 -22.08 -4.82
CA HIS A 156 -3.90 -22.06 -4.58
C HIS A 156 -3.48 -20.98 -3.56
N ALA A 157 -4.18 -20.91 -2.43
CA ALA A 157 -3.72 -20.22 -1.23
C ALA A 157 -3.87 -21.16 -0.03
#